data_AF-A0A520J4U1-F1
#
_entry.id   AF-A0A520J4U1-F1
#
_cell.length_a   1.000
_cell.length_b   1.000
_cell.length_c   1.000
_cell.angle_alpha   90.00
_cell.angle_beta   90.00
_cell.angle_gamma   90.00
#
_symmetry.space_group_name_H-M   'P 1'
#
loop_
_entity.id
_entity.type
_entity.pdbx_description
1 polymer ?
#
loop_
_entity_poly.entity_id
_entity_poly.type
_entity_poly.pdbx_seq_one_letter_code
_entity_poly.pdbx_strand_id
1 'polypeptide(L)' 'TAKTRTVVSGRILGENVEIHDGLKEGETVITSGQINLANGMAVSVVK' A
#
# COMPACT_ATOMS: atom_id res chain seq x y z
N THR A 1 12.63 -0.93 -0.57
CA THR A 1 12.20 -2.19 -1.20
C THR A 1 10.74 -2.43 -0.86
N ALA A 2 10.02 -3.15 -1.71
CA ALA A 2 8.63 -3.51 -1.45
C ALA A 2 8.52 -4.49 -0.28
N LYS A 3 7.51 -4.30 0.57
CA LYS A 3 7.20 -5.22 1.68
C LYS A 3 5.71 -5.48 1.72
N THR A 4 5.33 -6.76 1.70
CA THR A 4 3.92 -7.14 1.87
C THR A 4 3.47 -6.86 3.30
N ARG A 5 2.31 -6.22 3.44
CA ARG A 5 1.70 -5.84 4.72
C ARG A 5 0.24 -6.26 4.70
N THR A 6 -0.18 -7.02 5.71
CA THR A 6 -1.60 -7.23 5.98
C THR A 6 -2.17 -6.01 6.66
N VAL A 7 -3.30 -5.51 6.16
CA VAL A 7 -4.01 -4.35 6.69
C VAL A 7 -5.49 -4.68 6.87
N VAL A 8 -6.17 -3.92 7.71
CA VAL A 8 -7.62 -4.02 7.89
C VAL A 8 -8.27 -2.87 7.15
N SER A 9 -9.04 -3.17 6.10
CA SER A 9 -9.82 -2.17 5.36
C SER A 9 -11.10 -1.81 6.11
N GLY A 10 -11.47 -0.54 6.06
CA GLY A 10 -12.72 0.02 6.59
C GLY A 10 -13.73 0.27 5.48
N ARG A 11 -14.23 1.51 5.40
CA ARG A 11 -15.23 1.92 4.43
C ARG A 11 -14.63 2.10 3.04
N ILE A 12 -15.47 1.94 2.02
CA ILE A 12 -15.14 2.25 0.62
C ILE A 12 -15.91 3.52 0.23
N LEU A 13 -15.19 4.52 -0.27
CA LEU A 13 -15.72 5.82 -0.67
C LEU A 13 -15.38 6.05 -2.15
N GLY A 14 -16.24 5.55 -3.04
CA GLY A 14 -16.00 5.56 -4.48
C GLY A 14 -14.80 4.67 -4.82
N GLU A 15 -13.73 5.28 -5.34
CA GLU A 15 -12.48 4.59 -5.68
C GLU A 15 -11.47 4.55 -4.53
N ASN A 16 -11.78 5.19 -3.41
CA ASN A 16 -10.91 5.21 -2.24
C ASN A 16 -11.33 4.16 -1.20
N VAL A 17 -10.34 3.52 -0.57
CA VAL A 17 -10.55 2.56 0.51
C VAL A 17 -9.91 3.11 1.78
N GLU A 18 -10.69 3.20 2.85
CA GLU A 18 -10.19 3.54 4.17
C GLU A 18 -9.39 2.37 4.76
N ILE A 19 -8.25 2.65 5.39
CA ILE A 19 -7.47 1.66 6.13
C ILE A 19 -7.66 1.92 7.63
N HIS A 20 -8.27 0.97 8.32
CA HIS A 20 -8.58 1.06 9.74
C HIS A 20 -7.37 0.68 10.62
N ASP A 21 -6.59 -0.32 10.19
CA ASP A 21 -5.39 -0.77 10.91
C ASP A 21 -4.32 -1.33 9.95
N GLY A 22 -3.07 -1.37 10.41
CA GLY A 22 -1.93 -1.96 9.70
C GLY A 22 -1.00 -0.95 9.00
N LEU A 23 -1.31 0.34 9.06
CA LEU A 23 -0.47 1.44 8.56
C LEU A 23 -0.29 2.52 9.64
N LYS A 24 0.77 3.32 9.51
CA LYS A 24 1.05 4.47 10.38
C LYS A 24 1.14 5.75 9.56
N GLU A 25 0.84 6.88 10.19
CA GLU A 25 1.00 8.19 9.56
C GLU A 25 2.46 8.39 9.11
N GLY A 26 2.63 8.99 7.93
CA GLY A 26 3.94 9.21 7.32
C GLY A 26 4.55 7.99 6.63
N GLU A 27 3.92 6.81 6.65
CA GLU A 27 4.40 5.66 5.86
C GLU A 27 4.17 5.88 4.36
N THR A 28 5.21 5.62 3.57
CA THR A 28 5.09 5.56 2.10
C THR A 28 4.50 4.23 1.69
N VAL A 29 3.37 4.27 0.98
CA VAL A 29 2.70 3.09 0.44
C VAL A 29 2.79 3.04 -1.08
N ILE A 30 2.70 1.84 -1.65
CA ILE A 30 2.68 1.63 -3.10
C ILE A 30 1.22 1.58 -3.56
N THR A 31 0.82 2.53 -4.39
CA THR A 31 -0.57 2.66 -4.88
C THR A 31 -0.78 2.13 -6.30
N SER A 32 0.29 1.84 -7.03
CA SER A 32 0.22 1.34 -8.41
C SER A 32 1.22 0.21 -8.69
N GLY A 33 0.87 -0.70 -9.60
CA GLY A 33 1.75 -1.76 -10.09
C GLY A 33 1.96 -2.95 -9.13
N GLN A 34 1.18 -3.04 -8.05
CA GLN A 34 1.34 -4.04 -6.99
C GLN A 34 1.22 -5.49 -7.49
N ILE A 35 0.43 -5.73 -8.55
CA ILE A 35 0.26 -7.06 -9.16
C ILE A 35 1.58 -7.67 -9.67
N ASN A 36 2.57 -6.82 -9.98
CA ASN A 36 3.87 -7.23 -10.49
C ASN A 36 4.96 -7.30 -9.42
N LEU A 37 4.62 -7.12 -8.13
CA LEU A 37 5.58 -7.07 -7.04
C LEU A 37 5.61 -8.37 -6.23
N ALA A 38 6.80 -8.71 -5.78
CA ALA A 38 7.08 -9.71 -4.76
C ALA A 38 7.81 -9.06 -3.57
N ASN A 39 7.72 -9.69 -2.41
CA ASN A 39 8.34 -9.20 -1.19
C ASN A 39 9.86 -9.04 -1.37
N GLY A 40 10.41 -7.90 -0.97
CA GLY A 40 11.83 -7.57 -1.07
C GLY A 40 12.28 -6.94 -2.41
N MET A 41 11.40 -6.85 -3.42
CA MET A 41 11.76 -6.24 -4.71
C MET A 41 12.19 -4.77 -4.58
N ALA A 42 13.16 -4.36 -5.40
CA ALA A 42 13.53 -2.95 -5.53
C ALA A 42 12.38 -2.18 -6.18
N VAL A 43 12.14 -0.96 -5.70
CA VAL A 43 11.12 -0.05 -6.23
C VAL A 43 11.68 1.36 -6.28
N SER A 44 11.26 2.13 -7.27
CA SER A 44 11.60 3.55 -7.41
C SER A 44 10.34 4.38 -7.20
N VAL A 45 10.47 5.52 -6.52
CA VAL A 45 9.37 6.46 -6.33
C VAL A 45 9.19 7.26 -7.62
N VAL A 46 7.99 7.23 -8.19
CA VAL A 46 7.58 8.06 -9.33
C VAL A 46 6.84 9.27 -8.76
N LYS A 47 7.18 10.48 -9.23
CA LYS A 47 6.62 11.76 -8.76
C LYS A 47 5.69 12.36 -9.81
#